data_AF-A0ABD0RRY0-F1
#
_entry.id   AF-A0ABD0RRY0-F1
#
_cell.length_a   1.000
_cell.length_b   1.000
_cell.length_c   1.000
_cell.angle_alpha   90.00
_cell.angle_beta   90.00
_cell.angle_gamma   90.00
#
_symmetry.space_group_name_H-M   'P 1'
#
loop_
_entity.id
_entity.type
_entity.pdbx_description
1 polymer ?
#
loop_
_entity_poly.entity_id
_entity_poly.type
_entity_poly.pdbx_seq_one_letter_code
_entity_poly.pdbx_strand_id
1 'polypeptide(L)'
;HLISNVNETSVNLEWTAPASSGGRQDLAYNVICKRCSSDGQRCQPCGNGIHFSPQQLGLRTTRVSINDLQAHTNYTFEIWAVNGVSKQMSVTVTTNQA
;
A
#
# COMPACT_ATOMS: atom_id res chain seq x y z
N HIS A 1 1.70 -14.86 5.07
CA HIS A 1 3.07 -15.12 4.59
C HIS A 1 3.34 -14.11 3.49
N LEU A 2 4.20 -13.12 3.69
CA LEU A 2 4.46 -12.05 2.72
C LEU A 2 5.82 -12.34 2.05
N ILE A 3 5.83 -12.49 0.74
CA ILE A 3 7.06 -12.60 -0.05
C ILE A 3 7.18 -11.31 -0.85
N SER A 4 8.01 -10.38 -0.39
CA SER A 4 8.40 -9.21 -1.18
C SER A 4 9.58 -9.60 -2.08
N ASN A 5 9.34 -9.77 -3.38
CA ASN A 5 10.43 -9.83 -4.36
C ASN A 5 10.78 -8.39 -4.76
N VAL A 6 11.97 -7.94 -4.36
CA VAL A 6 12.49 -6.59 -4.60
C VAL A 6 13.41 -6.66 -5.81
N ASN A 7 12.93 -6.21 -6.97
CA ASN A 7 13.82 -5.67 -8.01
C ASN A 7 14.05 -4.20 -7.62
N GLU A 8 15.12 -3.93 -6.88
CA GLU A 8 15.74 -2.69 -6.33
C GLU A 8 14.93 -1.35 -6.19
N THR A 9 13.93 -1.09 -7.02
CA THR A 9 13.00 0.07 -6.98
C THR A 9 11.52 -0.32 -6.99
N SER A 10 11.21 -1.61 -6.79
CA SER A 10 9.86 -2.15 -6.92
C SER A 10 9.43 -2.97 -5.71
N VAL A 11 8.18 -2.80 -5.29
CA VAL A 11 7.55 -3.49 -4.18
C VAL A 11 6.23 -4.09 -4.63
N ASN A 12 6.06 -5.38 -4.35
CA ASN A 12 4.78 -6.07 -4.55
C ASN A 12 4.09 -6.25 -3.20
N LEU A 13 2.90 -5.65 -3.06
CA LEU A 13 2.07 -5.80 -1.87
C LEU A 13 0.96 -6.82 -2.15
N GLU A 14 0.78 -7.74 -1.21
CA GLU A 14 -0.31 -8.71 -1.21
C GLU A 14 -0.86 -8.82 0.22
N TRP A 15 -2.19 -8.75 0.34
CA TRP A 15 -2.88 -8.79 1.63
C TRP A 15 -4.09 -9.72 1.58
N THR A 16 -4.67 -9.99 2.74
CA THR A 16 -5.95 -10.71 2.86
C THR A 16 -7.09 -9.73 3.09
N ALA A 17 -8.27 -10.05 2.53
CA ALA A 17 -9.46 -9.30 2.82
C ALA A 17 -9.80 -9.31 4.33
N PRO A 18 -10.45 -8.27 4.87
CA PRO A 18 -10.90 -8.26 6.26
C PRO A 18 -11.82 -9.46 6.54
N ALA A 19 -11.73 -10.03 7.74
CA ALA A 19 -12.49 -11.24 8.14
C ALA A 19 -14.01 -11.05 8.12
N SER A 20 -14.50 -9.81 8.23
CA SER A 20 -15.91 -9.48 8.01
C SER A 20 -16.01 -8.17 7.22
N SER A 21 -16.58 -8.24 6.02
CA SER A 21 -17.00 -7.06 5.25
C SER A 21 -18.38 -6.53 5.69
N GLY A 22 -18.94 -7.07 6.79
CA GLY A 22 -20.33 -6.82 7.18
C GLY A 22 -21.35 -7.40 6.19
N GLY A 23 -20.98 -8.45 5.45
CA GLY A 23 -21.87 -9.13 4.49
C GLY A 23 -21.99 -8.46 3.13
N ARG A 24 -21.08 -7.52 2.79
CA ARG A 24 -21.17 -6.74 1.55
C ARG A 24 -20.05 -7.06 0.57
N GLN A 25 -20.37 -6.90 -0.72
CA GLN A 25 -19.50 -7.18 -1.86
C GLN A 25 -18.97 -5.91 -2.55
N ASP A 26 -19.28 -4.71 -2.03
CA ASP A 26 -18.86 -3.41 -2.59
C ASP A 26 -17.44 -2.99 -2.17
N LEU A 27 -16.66 -3.89 -1.57
CA LEU A 27 -15.34 -3.62 -1.01
C LEU A 27 -14.33 -3.19 -2.09
N ALA A 28 -13.61 -2.12 -1.82
CA ALA A 28 -12.47 -1.67 -2.61
C ALA A 28 -11.29 -1.29 -1.70
N TYR A 29 -10.09 -1.24 -2.26
CA TYR A 29 -8.87 -0.89 -1.54
C TYR A 29 -8.17 0.31 -2.16
N ASN A 30 -7.66 1.19 -1.29
CA ASN A 30 -6.83 2.33 -1.66
C ASN A 30 -5.45 2.16 -1.02
N VAL A 31 -4.39 2.50 -1.75
CA VAL A 31 -3.01 2.42 -1.24
C VAL A 31 -2.46 3.82 -1.03
N ILE A 32 -2.17 4.17 0.22
CA ILE A 32 -1.56 5.44 0.58
C ILE A 32 -0.06 5.21 0.74
N CYS A 33 0.74 5.99 0.01
CA CYS A 33 2.19 5.92 0.06
C CYS A 33 2.74 7.11 0.83
N LYS A 34 3.64 6.82 1.77
CA LYS A 34 4.40 7.81 2.53
C LYS A 34 5.89 7.49 2.43
N ARG A 35 6.71 8.51 2.24
CA ARG A 35 8.16 8.46 2.39
C ARG A 35 8.50 8.98 3.78
N CYS A 36 9.16 8.15 4.59
CA CYS A 36 9.55 8.52 5.94
C CYS A 36 11.06 8.74 6.04
N SER A 37 11.46 9.67 6.90
CA SER A 37 12.86 9.84 7.32
C SER A 37 13.37 8.58 8.02
N SER A 38 14.69 8.44 8.14
CA SER A 38 15.35 7.28 8.76
C SER A 38 14.92 7.04 10.22
N ASP A 39 14.50 8.10 10.93
CA ASP A 39 13.94 8.07 12.27
C ASP A 39 12.45 7.67 12.34
N GLY A 40 11.78 7.51 11.18
CA GLY A 40 10.36 7.13 11.07
C GLY A 40 9.36 8.19 11.56
N GLN A 41 9.83 9.31 12.13
CA GLN A 41 8.96 10.31 12.75
C GLN A 41 8.38 11.32 11.76
N ARG A 42 9.08 11.57 10.64
CA ARG A 42 8.66 12.52 9.62
C ARG A 42 8.34 11.78 8.34
N CYS A 43 7.05 11.66 8.04
CA CYS A 43 6.55 11.04 6.84
C CYS A 43 5.84 12.07 5.96
N GLN A 44 6.16 12.09 4.67
CA GLN A 44 5.50 12.93 3.66
C GLN A 44 4.81 12.04 2.63
N PRO A 45 3.71 12.51 1.99
CA PRO A 45 3.13 11.81 0.86
C PRO A 45 4.20 11.54 -0.21
N CYS A 46 4.12 10.37 -0.83
CA CYS A 46 5.00 10.07 -1.94
C CYS A 46 4.75 11.01 -3.13
N GLY A 47 5.81 11.29 -3.90
CA GLY A 47 5.72 12.12 -5.11
C GLY A 47 5.09 11.37 -6.30
N ASN A 48 4.78 12.11 -7.36
CA ASN A 48 4.09 11.62 -8.55
C ASN A 48 4.89 10.64 -9.44
N GLY A 49 6.17 10.39 -9.13
CA GLY A 49 7.03 9.51 -9.92
C GLY A 49 6.85 8.02 -9.62
N ILE A 50 6.00 7.64 -8.65
CA ILE A 50 5.75 6.25 -8.28
C ILE A 50 4.57 5.71 -9.07
N HIS A 51 4.73 4.52 -9.64
CA HIS A 51 3.72 3.89 -10.47
C HIS A 51 3.05 2.71 -9.76
N PHE A 52 1.72 2.76 -9.65
CA PHE A 52 0.90 1.70 -9.07
C PHE A 52 0.19 0.91 -10.18
N SER A 53 0.36 -0.41 -10.18
CA SER A 53 -0.28 -1.31 -11.14
C SER A 53 -1.10 -2.39 -10.40
N PRO A 54 -2.39 -2.58 -10.74
CA PRO A 54 -3.10 -1.98 -11.86
C PRO A 54 -3.53 -0.52 -11.63
N GLN A 55 -3.70 -0.11 -10.37
CA GLN A 55 -4.06 1.26 -9.98
C GLN A 55 -3.80 1.48 -8.48
N GLN A 56 -3.74 2.73 -8.04
CA GLN A 56 -3.54 3.07 -6.62
C GLN A 56 -4.82 3.03 -5.79
N LEU A 57 -5.95 3.44 -6.38
CA LEU A 57 -7.23 3.62 -5.71
C LEU A 57 -8.29 2.70 -6.32
N GLY A 58 -9.29 2.31 -5.53
CA GLY A 58 -10.44 1.54 -6.01
C GLY A 58 -10.10 0.11 -6.43
N LEU A 59 -9.01 -0.47 -5.92
CA LEU A 59 -8.61 -1.84 -6.21
C LEU A 59 -9.69 -2.83 -5.77
N ARG A 60 -10.04 -3.77 -6.65
CA ARG A 60 -10.95 -4.90 -6.33
C ARG A 60 -10.21 -6.19 -5.97
N THR A 61 -8.90 -6.21 -6.22
CA THR A 61 -7.99 -7.29 -5.87
C THR A 61 -7.23 -6.95 -4.59
N THR A 62 -6.61 -7.95 -3.98
CA THR A 62 -5.79 -7.78 -2.77
C THR A 62 -4.28 -7.78 -3.08
N ARG A 63 -3.93 -7.26 -4.26
CA ARG A 63 -2.55 -7.17 -4.75
C ARG A 63 -2.33 -5.88 -5.52
N VAL A 64 -1.18 -5.24 -5.32
CA VAL A 64 -0.69 -4.13 -6.13
C VAL A 64 0.83 -4.25 -6.32
N SER A 65 1.31 -3.86 -7.50
CA SER A 65 2.73 -3.67 -7.78
C SER A 65 3.05 -2.18 -7.80
N ILE A 66 4.13 -1.79 -7.14
CA ILE A 66 4.55 -0.41 -6.95
C ILE A 66 5.97 -0.30 -7.48
N ASN A 67 6.19 0.59 -8.45
CA ASN A 67 7.44 0.70 -9.19
C ASN A 67 8.00 2.13 -9.11
N ASP A 68 9.24 2.30 -9.54
CA ASP A 68 9.94 3.59 -9.61
C ASP A 68 10.13 4.24 -8.23
N LEU A 69 10.33 3.40 -7.21
CA LEU A 69 10.70 3.83 -5.87
C LEU A 69 12.17 4.24 -5.82
N GLN A 70 12.51 5.17 -4.94
CA GLN A 70 13.91 5.54 -4.74
C GLN A 70 14.61 4.49 -3.88
N ALA A 71 15.79 4.05 -4.32
CA ALA A 71 16.66 3.17 -3.54
C ALA A 71 17.03 3.82 -2.18
N HIS A 72 17.38 2.98 -1.20
CA HIS A 72 17.79 3.39 0.15
C HIS A 72 16.82 4.38 0.84
N THR A 73 15.53 4.26 0.55
CA THR A 73 14.50 5.13 1.08
C THR A 73 13.46 4.31 1.84
N ASN A 74 13.09 4.78 3.03
CA ASN A 74 12.05 4.16 3.83
C ASN A 74 10.67 4.60 3.32
N TYR A 75 9.91 3.62 2.83
CA TYR A 75 8.52 3.81 2.44
C TYR A 75 7.58 3.11 3.41
N THR A 76 6.47 3.77 3.69
CA THR A 76 5.34 3.24 4.44
C THR A 76 4.12 3.26 3.54
N PHE A 77 3.49 2.10 3.40
CA PHE A 77 2.26 1.92 2.64
C PHE A 77 1.12 1.59 3.59
N GLU A 78 0.01 2.31 3.46
CA GLU A 78 -1.22 2.01 4.18
C GLU A 78 -2.28 1.54 3.19
N ILE A 79 -2.84 0.36 3.44
CA ILE A 79 -3.91 -0.22 2.63
C ILE A 79 -5.22 0.08 3.33
N TRP A 80 -6.03 0.92 2.72
CA TRP A 80 -7.32 1.34 3.24
C TRP A 80 -8.42 0.53 2.57
N ALA A 81 -9.13 -0.28 3.36
CA ALA A 81 -10.35 -0.94 2.92
C ALA A 81 -11.53 0.04 3.02
N VAL A 82 -12.19 0.30 1.89
CA VAL A 82 -13.33 1.21 1.78
C VAL A 82 -14.56 0.46 1.25
N ASN A 83 -15.72 0.72 1.83
CA ASN A 83 -17.02 0.27 1.35
C ASN A 83 -18.00 1.45 1.36
N GLY A 84 -19.21 1.27 0.83
CA GLY A 84 -20.18 2.36 0.70
C GLY A 84 -20.78 2.90 2.00
N VAL A 85 -20.47 2.33 3.19
CA VAL A 85 -21.15 2.68 4.46
C VAL A 85 -20.22 2.83 5.68
N SER A 86 -18.98 2.33 5.67
CA SER A 86 -18.10 2.31 6.87
C SER A 86 -16.77 3.05 6.70
N LYS A 87 -16.30 3.60 7.83
CA LYS A 87 -15.00 4.26 8.04
C LYS A 87 -13.87 3.25 7.85
N GLN A 88 -13.17 3.38 6.72
CA GLN A 88 -11.76 3.11 6.48
C GLN A 88 -11.02 2.24 7.52
N MET A 89 -10.69 1.00 7.15
CA MET A 89 -9.78 0.13 7.92
C MET A 89 -8.39 0.15 7.27
N SER A 90 -7.32 0.44 8.02
CA SER A 90 -5.95 0.56 7.49
C SER A 90 -5.02 -0.55 7.97
N VAL A 91 -4.26 -1.14 7.04
CA VAL A 91 -3.09 -1.99 7.35
C VAL A 91 -1.82 -1.27 6.92
N THR A 92 -0.81 -1.19 7.80
CA THR A 92 0.44 -0.48 7.53
C THR A 92 1.60 -1.44 7.27
N VAL A 93 2.34 -1.18 6.20
CA VAL A 93 3.55 -1.94 5.81
C VAL A 93 4.69 -0.96 5.63
N THR A 94 5.82 -1.18 6.30
CA THR A 94 7.04 -0.39 6.13
C THR A 94 8.10 -1.24 5.43
N THR A 95 8.78 -0.67 4.44
CA THR A 95 9.86 -1.31 3.71
C THR A 95 11.05 -0.37 3.61
N ASN A 96 12.22 -0.88 3.97
CA ASN A 96 13.51 -0.29 3.67
C ASN A 96 14.02 -0.96 2.38
N GLN A 97 13.97 -0.24 1.26
CA GLN A 97 14.58 -0.79 0.04
C GLN A 97 16.10 -0.75 0.19
N ALA A 98 16.71 -1.92 0.02
CA ALA A 98 18.15 -2.14 0.11
C ALA A 98 18.86 -1.60 -1.12
#